data_AF-A0A0K1PJV5-F1
#
_entry.id   AF-A0A0K1PJV5-F1
#
_cell.length_a   1.000
_cell.length_b   1.000
_cell.length_c   1.000
_cell.angle_alpha   90.00
_cell.angle_beta   90.00
_cell.angle_gamma   90.00
#
_symmetry.space_group_name_H-M   'P 1'
#
loop_
_entity.id
_entity.type
_entity.pdbx_description
1 polymer ?
#
loop_
_entity_poly.entity_id
_entity_poly.type
_entity_poly.pdbx_seq_one_letter_code
_entity_poly.pdbx_strand_id
1 'polypeptide(L)'
;MTPALDGDRALAEKLVDVFLRLVRGDLTARIPRNFREDHEDAIAFFIDVLAEQIGDTQRRERAYEVGMAALIEKFIALASGDFTVRAERTGRGDPLDTMAYMLNNVAVEIGLLVGDHEKQRKLLEMVLESMLDGVLLLDRQGRVHRTNAAMAKLLGRRAKDLVGQRVGELLAPSERALADELSSERVGEAFVNRDTFFRTSEGGTFAVAVNGSPHRDAGGEPVGFVLVARDDRELRQVNAQLHMSDRLATMGTLAAGVAHEINNPLAFVSANIDFVLEEMNAVKAGEPLPPKLVAELRRALSASREGALRVRNIIRDLHHFTRGGEAGTSHLDLNALLEAALNLVQNELRHHARLSKAYGEPPAVHANEGQLLQVFMNLLLNAAQAIPLGSADASEIRITTGAAPNGAFVEIRDTGTGISEEDLPRIFDLFYTTKAIGEGTGMGLSIARRLVEKAGGRLEVESKLGVGSAFRVVLPAAPEQTGATRPASAKKRRSVRRLRVLVVDDELEVGASVRRVLGRTHSVHVAGGAAEAIVRLDKGGYDLVLCDLLMPEMTGMELHERLRETKPNVAERMVFMTAGAFSAKAQQFLGKVPNRRVEKPFDAETLRALVKEVASAR
;
A
#
# COMPACT_ATOMS: atom_id res chain seq x y z
N MET A 1 85.15 -60.97 81.98
CA MET A 1 85.04 -59.92 80.95
C MET A 1 84.75 -60.65 79.65
N THR A 2 83.51 -60.76 79.19
CA THR A 2 82.91 -59.80 78.24
C THR A 2 81.40 -60.01 78.13
N PRO A 3 80.57 -59.14 78.74
CA PRO A 3 79.15 -58.97 78.35
C PRO A 3 78.88 -57.61 77.68
N ALA A 4 79.86 -56.69 77.64
CA ALA A 4 79.64 -55.31 77.19
C ALA A 4 79.68 -55.11 75.65
N LEU A 5 80.29 -56.02 74.90
CA LEU A 5 80.45 -55.88 73.43
C LEU A 5 79.26 -56.37 72.60
N ASP A 6 78.39 -57.22 73.16
CA ASP A 6 77.19 -57.72 72.45
C ASP A 6 76.02 -56.71 72.48
N GLY A 7 76.00 -55.78 73.45
CA GLY A 7 74.98 -54.74 73.56
C GLY A 7 75.08 -53.68 72.45
N ASP A 8 76.28 -53.17 72.19
CA ASP A 8 76.54 -52.12 71.19
C ASP A 8 76.26 -52.59 69.74
N ARG A 9 76.54 -53.87 69.44
CA ARG A 9 76.32 -54.44 68.11
C ARG A 9 74.84 -54.63 67.79
N ALA A 10 74.05 -55.08 68.78
CA ALA A 10 72.61 -55.24 68.65
C ALA A 10 71.87 -53.89 68.52
N LEU A 11 72.39 -52.82 69.14
CA LEU A 11 71.86 -51.47 68.99
C LEU A 11 72.17 -50.89 67.60
N ALA A 12 73.41 -51.05 67.11
CA ALA A 12 73.81 -50.56 65.79
C ALA A 12 72.99 -51.21 64.66
N GLU A 13 72.71 -52.51 64.75
CA GLU A 13 71.85 -53.21 63.77
C GLU A 13 70.39 -52.70 63.80
N LYS A 14 69.84 -52.40 64.99
CA LYS A 14 68.50 -51.80 65.12
C LYS A 14 68.43 -50.38 64.58
N LEU A 15 69.48 -49.58 64.80
CA LEU A 15 69.60 -48.22 64.28
C LEU A 15 69.62 -48.21 62.75
N VAL A 16 70.39 -49.12 62.14
CA VAL A 16 70.47 -49.26 60.68
C VAL A 16 69.14 -49.75 60.10
N ASP A 17 68.46 -50.71 60.73
CA ASP A 17 67.14 -51.18 60.28
C ASP A 17 66.08 -50.06 60.31
N VAL A 18 65.98 -49.31 61.40
CA VAL A 18 65.03 -48.20 61.51
C VAL A 18 65.35 -47.10 60.50
N PHE A 19 66.63 -46.76 60.31
CA PHE A 19 67.03 -45.78 59.30
C PHE A 19 66.69 -46.24 57.87
N LEU A 20 66.94 -47.52 57.53
CA LEU A 20 66.58 -48.08 56.23
C LEU A 20 65.06 -48.13 56.00
N ARG A 21 64.27 -48.38 57.05
CA ARG A 21 62.80 -48.32 57.00
C ARG A 21 62.29 -46.90 56.78
N LEU A 22 62.89 -45.91 57.43
CA LEU A 22 62.58 -44.49 57.21
C LEU A 22 62.93 -44.05 55.78
N VAL A 23 64.09 -44.45 55.25
CA VAL A 23 64.49 -44.18 53.86
C VAL A 23 63.54 -44.88 52.86
N ARG A 24 62.93 -46.00 53.23
CA ARG A 24 61.93 -46.73 52.44
C ARG A 24 60.49 -46.21 52.61
N GLY A 25 60.28 -45.15 53.39
CA GLY A 25 58.97 -44.48 53.55
C GLY A 25 58.11 -45.01 54.70
N ASP A 26 58.62 -45.89 55.56
CA ASP A 26 57.92 -46.31 56.79
C ASP A 26 58.20 -45.31 57.93
N LEU A 27 57.40 -44.25 57.94
CA LEU A 27 57.49 -43.14 58.91
C LEU A 27 57.03 -43.52 60.32
N THR A 28 56.51 -44.73 60.52
CA THR A 28 56.10 -45.25 61.84
C THR A 28 57.24 -45.94 62.59
N ALA A 29 58.37 -46.18 61.91
CA ALA A 29 59.56 -46.71 62.54
C ALA A 29 60.07 -45.71 63.59
N ARG A 30 60.18 -46.20 64.83
CA ARG A 30 60.61 -45.45 66.02
C ARG A 30 61.60 -46.28 66.79
N ILE A 31 62.53 -45.62 67.47
CA ILE A 31 63.42 -46.28 68.44
C ILE A 31 62.90 -45.95 69.83
N PRO A 32 62.58 -46.95 70.67
CA PRO A 32 62.07 -46.69 72.00
C PRO A 32 63.12 -45.95 72.84
N ARG A 33 62.73 -44.77 73.33
CA ARG A 33 63.56 -43.91 74.19
C ARG A 33 63.74 -44.55 75.56
N ASN A 34 64.96 -44.51 76.07
CA ASN A 34 65.31 -45.07 77.37
C ASN A 34 65.33 -43.99 78.48
N PHE A 35 65.31 -42.70 78.10
CA PHE A 35 65.27 -41.51 78.97
C PHE A 35 66.37 -41.43 80.03
N ARG A 36 67.53 -42.06 79.79
CA ARG A 36 68.67 -42.08 80.73
C ARG A 36 69.74 -41.02 80.44
N GLU A 37 69.47 -40.07 79.54
CA GLU A 37 70.41 -39.02 79.10
C GLU A 37 71.75 -39.59 78.60
N ASP A 38 71.72 -40.77 77.96
CA ASP A 38 72.87 -41.39 77.33
C ASP A 38 72.91 -41.14 75.81
N HIS A 39 74.00 -41.55 75.17
CA HIS A 39 74.19 -41.38 73.73
C HIS A 39 73.13 -42.10 72.89
N GLU A 40 72.52 -43.18 73.41
CA GLU A 40 71.49 -43.93 72.70
C GLU A 40 70.16 -43.17 72.66
N ASP A 41 69.77 -42.55 73.78
CA ASP A 41 68.54 -41.75 73.86
C ASP A 41 68.60 -40.49 73.00
N ALA A 42 69.78 -39.87 72.90
CA ALA A 42 70.01 -38.71 72.04
C ALA A 42 69.88 -39.06 70.54
N ILE A 43 70.36 -40.24 70.13
CA ILE A 43 70.24 -40.72 68.74
C ILE A 43 68.78 -41.09 68.42
N ALA A 44 68.07 -41.74 69.36
CA ALA A 44 66.65 -42.06 69.20
C ALA A 44 65.79 -40.78 69.03
N PHE A 45 66.07 -39.73 69.82
CA PHE A 45 65.42 -38.43 69.66
C PHE A 45 65.63 -37.80 68.28
N PHE A 46 66.87 -37.81 67.79
CA PHE A 46 67.22 -37.19 66.53
C PHE A 46 66.55 -37.90 65.34
N ILE A 47 66.45 -39.23 65.41
CA ILE A 47 65.74 -40.05 64.42
C ILE A 47 64.24 -39.77 64.45
N ASP A 48 63.63 -39.63 65.62
CA ASP A 48 62.21 -39.31 65.75
C ASP A 48 61.91 -37.91 65.17
N VAL A 49 62.76 -36.92 65.43
CA VAL A 49 62.63 -35.56 64.87
C VAL A 49 62.81 -35.56 63.35
N LEU A 50 63.77 -36.33 62.81
CA LEU A 50 63.96 -36.47 61.36
C LEU A 50 62.79 -37.18 60.68
N ALA A 51 62.27 -38.25 61.29
CA ALA A 51 61.10 -38.96 60.80
C ALA A 51 59.85 -38.06 60.78
N GLU A 52 59.69 -37.21 61.79
CA GLU A 52 58.62 -36.21 61.87
C GLU A 52 58.77 -35.13 60.78
N GLN A 53 59.97 -34.58 60.58
CA GLN A 53 60.23 -33.60 59.51
C GLN A 53 60.07 -34.16 58.10
N ILE A 54 60.55 -35.38 57.84
CA ILE A 54 60.40 -36.04 56.53
C ILE A 54 58.91 -36.34 56.29
N GLY A 55 58.19 -36.80 57.32
CA GLY A 55 56.76 -37.04 57.23
C GLY A 55 55.93 -35.77 56.99
N ASP A 56 56.31 -34.65 57.59
CA ASP A 56 55.67 -33.35 57.31
C ASP A 56 55.95 -32.85 55.90
N THR A 57 57.14 -33.10 55.37
CA THR A 57 57.51 -32.71 53.99
C THR A 57 56.74 -33.53 52.95
N GLN A 58 56.68 -34.86 53.09
CA GLN A 58 55.89 -35.72 52.20
C GLN A 58 54.39 -35.48 52.31
N ARG A 59 53.88 -35.19 53.52
CA ARG A 59 52.46 -34.80 53.71
C ARG A 59 52.13 -33.49 52.99
N ARG A 60 53.05 -32.52 52.98
CA ARG A 60 52.89 -31.27 52.21
C ARG A 60 52.89 -31.51 50.71
N GLU A 61 53.81 -32.32 50.17
CA GLU A 61 53.85 -32.64 48.74
C GLU A 61 52.58 -33.37 48.27
N ARG A 62 52.14 -34.41 49.00
CA ARG A 62 50.88 -35.11 48.67
C ARG A 62 49.66 -34.21 48.76
N ALA A 63 49.58 -33.34 49.77
CA ALA A 63 48.49 -32.36 49.88
C ALA A 63 48.49 -31.39 48.70
N TYR A 64 49.67 -31.04 48.18
CA TYR A 64 49.82 -30.19 47.00
C TYR A 64 49.38 -30.90 45.71
N GLU A 65 49.76 -32.16 45.52
CA GLU A 65 49.31 -32.97 44.37
C GLU A 65 47.80 -33.16 44.34
N VAL A 66 47.20 -33.50 45.49
CA VAL A 66 45.74 -33.66 45.63
C VAL A 66 45.02 -32.34 45.39
N GLY A 67 45.52 -31.24 45.98
CA GLY A 67 44.98 -29.90 45.76
C GLY A 67 45.06 -29.45 44.30
N MET A 68 46.17 -29.76 43.61
CA MET A 68 46.34 -29.44 42.19
C MET A 68 45.40 -30.27 41.30
N ALA A 69 45.24 -31.56 41.57
CA ALA A 69 44.30 -32.41 40.83
C ALA A 69 42.85 -31.92 40.97
N ALA A 70 42.43 -31.57 42.19
CA ALA A 70 41.12 -30.98 42.45
C ALA A 70 40.94 -29.64 41.72
N LEU A 71 41.99 -28.81 41.67
CA LEU A 71 41.95 -27.53 40.96
C LEU A 71 41.81 -27.72 39.43
N ILE A 72 42.52 -28.69 38.86
CA ILE A 72 42.43 -29.04 37.43
C ILE A 72 41.02 -29.47 37.07
N GLU A 73 40.38 -30.29 37.91
CA GLU A 73 38.98 -30.70 37.72
C GLU A 73 38.04 -29.49 37.65
N LYS A 74 38.22 -28.51 38.55
CA LYS A 74 37.43 -27.26 38.54
C LYS A 74 37.70 -26.41 37.29
N PHE A 75 38.93 -26.38 36.80
CA PHE A 75 39.28 -25.71 35.55
C PHE A 75 38.60 -26.34 34.34
N ILE A 76 38.53 -27.68 34.28
CA ILE A 76 37.85 -28.41 33.21
C ILE A 76 36.34 -28.12 33.23
N ALA A 77 35.73 -28.08 34.42
CA ALA A 77 34.31 -27.73 34.57
C ALA A 77 34.03 -26.29 34.10
N LEU A 78 34.89 -25.33 34.47
CA LEU A 78 34.79 -23.94 33.99
C LEU A 78 34.92 -23.86 32.46
N ALA A 79 35.88 -24.55 31.86
CA ALA A 79 36.10 -24.60 30.42
C ALA A 79 34.93 -25.26 29.65
N SER A 80 34.19 -26.14 30.32
CA SER A 80 33.00 -26.81 29.78
C SER A 80 31.72 -25.96 29.88
N GLY A 81 31.80 -24.75 30.46
CA GLY A 81 30.68 -23.81 30.58
C GLY A 81 29.96 -23.82 31.93
N ASP A 82 30.47 -24.53 32.94
CA ASP A 82 29.95 -24.42 34.31
C ASP A 82 30.63 -23.27 35.06
N PHE A 83 29.99 -22.10 35.03
CA PHE A 83 30.45 -20.88 35.72
C PHE A 83 30.08 -20.85 37.22
N THR A 84 29.31 -21.83 37.69
CA THR A 84 28.93 -21.97 39.11
C THR A 84 29.99 -22.70 39.93
N VAL A 85 30.96 -23.33 39.25
CA VAL A 85 32.05 -24.07 39.85
C VAL A 85 32.85 -23.22 40.86
N ARG A 86 33.20 -23.84 41.99
CA ARG A 86 34.08 -23.22 43.00
C ARG A 86 35.19 -24.19 43.41
N ALA A 87 36.41 -23.69 43.45
CA ALA A 87 37.55 -24.35 44.07
C ALA A 87 37.60 -24.00 45.57
N GLU A 88 37.91 -25.00 46.39
CA GLU A 88 38.13 -24.80 47.82
C GLU A 88 39.41 -24.00 48.06
N ARG A 89 39.32 -23.07 49.01
CA ARG A 89 40.45 -22.24 49.43
C ARG A 89 41.11 -22.85 50.65
N THR A 90 42.44 -22.99 50.61
CA THR A 90 43.21 -23.49 51.76
C THR A 90 43.39 -22.42 52.83
N GLY A 91 43.24 -21.13 52.47
CA GLY A 91 43.38 -19.99 53.38
C GLY A 91 44.81 -19.74 53.87
N ARG A 92 45.79 -20.46 53.31
CA ARG A 92 47.20 -20.41 53.72
C ARG A 92 48.05 -19.39 52.95
N GLY A 93 47.49 -18.77 51.91
CA GLY A 93 48.23 -17.86 51.04
C GLY A 93 49.31 -18.55 50.20
N ASP A 94 49.17 -19.87 49.99
CA ASP A 94 50.04 -20.64 49.10
C ASP A 94 49.60 -20.47 47.62
N PRO A 95 50.39 -20.94 46.63
CA PRO A 95 50.04 -20.76 45.23
C PRO A 95 48.73 -21.46 44.85
N LEU A 96 48.39 -22.60 45.48
CA LEU A 96 47.11 -23.29 45.27
C LEU A 96 45.92 -22.44 45.74
N ASP A 97 46.01 -21.81 46.90
CA ASP A 97 44.99 -20.88 47.41
C ASP A 97 44.79 -19.69 46.47
N THR A 98 45.90 -19.19 45.91
CA THR A 98 45.88 -18.09 44.95
C THR A 98 45.21 -18.51 43.64
N MET A 99 45.53 -19.69 43.11
CA MET A 99 44.91 -20.21 41.88
C MET A 99 43.43 -20.55 42.09
N ALA A 100 43.04 -21.07 43.26
CA ALA A 100 41.64 -21.29 43.63
C ALA A 100 40.87 -19.97 43.71
N TYR A 101 41.47 -18.94 44.31
CA TYR A 101 40.91 -17.60 44.35
C TYR A 101 40.74 -17.01 42.94
N MET A 102 41.75 -17.08 42.07
CA MET A 102 41.66 -16.61 40.69
C MET A 102 40.59 -17.35 39.89
N LEU A 103 40.53 -18.69 39.98
CA LEU A 103 39.52 -19.49 39.29
C LEU A 103 38.11 -19.09 39.73
N ASN A 104 37.89 -18.91 41.02
CA ASN A 104 36.58 -18.50 41.54
C ASN A 104 36.17 -17.11 41.02
N ASN A 105 37.11 -16.15 40.96
CA ASN A 105 36.84 -14.82 40.43
C ASN A 105 36.53 -14.86 38.92
N VAL A 106 37.34 -15.58 38.14
CA VAL A 106 37.14 -15.74 36.69
C VAL A 106 35.80 -16.42 36.40
N ALA A 107 35.43 -17.45 37.18
CA ALA A 107 34.14 -18.12 37.04
C ALA A 107 32.96 -17.17 37.29
N VAL A 108 33.04 -16.30 38.30
CA VAL A 108 32.03 -15.26 38.57
C VAL A 108 31.97 -14.25 37.42
N GLU A 109 33.11 -13.73 36.98
CA GLU A 109 33.17 -12.66 35.96
C GLU A 109 32.66 -13.14 34.60
N ILE A 110 33.10 -14.32 34.13
CA ILE A 110 32.59 -14.92 32.89
C ILE A 110 31.10 -15.26 33.03
N GLY A 111 30.68 -15.81 34.17
CA GLY A 111 29.27 -16.12 34.42
C GLY A 111 28.36 -14.90 34.34
N LEU A 112 28.81 -13.76 34.88
CA LEU A 112 28.09 -12.48 34.77
C LEU A 112 28.03 -11.98 33.32
N LEU A 113 29.15 -12.03 32.58
CA LEU A 113 29.22 -11.61 31.17
C LEU A 113 28.32 -12.45 30.26
N VAL A 114 28.38 -13.78 30.38
CA VAL A 114 27.51 -14.69 29.60
C VAL A 114 26.05 -14.48 29.99
N GLY A 115 25.77 -14.36 31.28
CA GLY A 115 24.43 -14.08 31.77
C GLY A 115 23.86 -12.75 31.26
N ASP A 116 24.67 -11.69 31.20
CA ASP A 116 24.24 -10.40 30.66
C ASP A 116 24.01 -10.46 29.16
N HIS A 117 24.89 -11.13 28.40
CA HIS A 117 24.72 -11.33 26.97
C HIS A 117 23.46 -12.14 26.64
N GLU A 118 23.16 -13.20 27.40
CA GLU A 118 21.91 -13.94 27.26
C GLU A 118 20.68 -13.10 27.59
N LYS A 119 20.74 -12.26 28.63
CA LYS A 119 19.67 -11.33 28.99
C LYS A 119 19.42 -10.32 27.88
N GLN A 120 20.47 -9.73 27.32
CA GLN A 120 20.38 -8.79 26.20
C GLN A 120 19.79 -9.47 24.96
N ARG A 121 20.22 -10.68 24.62
CA ARG A 121 19.68 -11.46 23.50
C ARG A 121 18.19 -11.77 23.69
N LYS A 122 17.80 -12.25 24.88
CA LYS A 122 16.40 -12.52 25.22
C LYS A 122 15.55 -11.25 25.19
N LEU A 123 16.08 -10.12 25.66
CA LEU A 123 15.39 -8.83 25.62
C LEU A 123 15.13 -8.40 24.17
N LEU A 124 16.15 -8.47 23.29
CA LEU A 124 15.99 -8.17 21.87
C LEU A 124 14.95 -9.07 21.19
N GLU A 125 14.96 -10.37 21.51
CA GLU A 125 13.96 -11.32 21.00
C GLU A 125 12.55 -10.97 21.49
N MET A 126 12.38 -10.68 22.77
CA MET A 126 11.09 -10.26 23.33
C MET A 126 10.59 -8.96 22.70
N VAL A 127 11.47 -7.98 22.46
CA VAL A 127 11.10 -6.73 21.80
C VAL A 127 10.64 -7.00 20.37
N LEU A 128 11.43 -7.74 19.57
CA LEU A 128 11.06 -8.06 18.19
C LEU A 128 9.74 -8.85 18.09
N GLU A 129 9.53 -9.83 18.98
CA GLU A 129 8.32 -10.66 18.99
C GLU A 129 7.07 -9.94 19.51
N SER A 130 7.23 -8.91 20.35
CA SER A 130 6.10 -8.12 20.87
C SER A 130 5.68 -6.97 19.96
N MET A 131 6.46 -6.65 18.91
CA MET A 131 6.09 -5.65 17.92
C MET A 131 4.84 -6.08 17.14
N LEU A 132 3.89 -5.15 16.97
CA LEU A 132 2.66 -5.36 16.19
C LEU A 132 2.92 -5.30 14.67
N ASP A 133 3.89 -4.49 14.26
CA ASP A 133 4.32 -4.41 12.87
C ASP A 133 5.20 -5.61 12.51
N GLY A 134 5.07 -6.08 11.28
CA GLY A 134 5.89 -7.15 10.75
C GLY A 134 7.32 -6.66 10.51
N VAL A 135 8.31 -7.40 11.01
CA VAL A 135 9.73 -7.06 10.79
C VAL A 135 10.40 -8.14 9.96
N LEU A 136 11.18 -7.70 8.96
CA LEU A 136 12.15 -8.52 8.24
C LEU A 136 13.53 -7.88 8.36
N LEU A 137 14.48 -8.64 8.89
CA LEU A 137 15.91 -8.33 8.79
C LEU A 137 16.46 -9.14 7.62
N LEU A 138 17.02 -8.44 6.64
CA LEU A 138 17.62 -9.00 5.45
C LEU A 138 19.14 -8.92 5.53
N ASP A 139 19.85 -9.91 5.00
CA ASP A 139 21.30 -9.84 4.79
C ASP A 139 21.68 -9.01 3.55
N ARG A 140 22.98 -8.92 3.24
CA ARG A 140 23.52 -8.21 2.05
C ARG A 140 22.99 -8.73 0.71
N GLN A 141 22.47 -9.95 0.66
CA GLN A 141 21.93 -10.57 -0.55
C GLN A 141 20.39 -10.51 -0.60
N GLY A 142 19.76 -9.81 0.35
CA GLY A 142 18.32 -9.68 0.45
C GLY A 142 17.64 -10.96 0.95
N ARG A 143 18.34 -11.83 1.69
CA ARG A 143 17.74 -13.01 2.33
C ARG A 143 17.31 -12.69 3.74
N VAL A 144 16.19 -13.27 4.16
CA VAL A 144 15.65 -13.08 5.51
C VAL A 144 16.58 -13.73 6.54
N HIS A 145 17.29 -12.91 7.30
CA HIS A 145 18.10 -13.34 8.43
C HIS A 145 17.24 -13.53 9.69
N ARG A 146 16.29 -12.61 9.94
CA ARG A 146 15.37 -12.66 11.09
C ARG A 146 14.00 -12.11 10.71
N THR A 147 12.98 -12.55 11.44
CA THR A 147 11.59 -12.09 11.30
C THR A 147 10.85 -12.28 12.63
N ASN A 148 9.74 -11.58 12.85
CA ASN A 148 8.92 -11.71 14.06
C ASN A 148 7.58 -12.42 13.80
N ALA A 149 6.85 -12.75 14.87
CA ALA A 149 5.53 -13.35 14.80
C ALA A 149 4.51 -12.53 14.00
N ALA A 150 4.56 -11.19 14.08
CA ALA A 150 3.66 -10.32 13.33
C ALA A 150 3.82 -10.52 11.81
N MET A 151 5.05 -10.55 11.30
CA MET A 151 5.31 -10.78 9.88
C MET A 151 4.91 -12.20 9.43
N ALA A 152 5.17 -13.20 10.28
CA ALA A 152 4.75 -14.58 10.02
C ALA A 152 3.23 -14.71 9.89
N LYS A 153 2.48 -14.07 10.82
CA LYS A 153 1.01 -14.00 10.79
C LYS A 153 0.50 -13.25 9.55
N LEU A 154 1.13 -12.13 9.21
CA LEU A 154 0.80 -11.31 8.05
C LEU A 154 0.89 -12.09 6.73
N LEU A 155 1.95 -12.90 6.57
CA LEU A 155 2.16 -13.74 5.38
C LEU A 155 1.40 -15.08 5.41
N GLY A 156 0.81 -15.45 6.55
CA GLY A 156 0.19 -16.76 6.74
C GLY A 156 1.18 -17.92 6.67
N ARG A 157 2.43 -17.72 7.10
CA ARG A 157 3.54 -18.70 7.06
C ARG A 157 4.22 -18.79 8.43
N ARG A 158 4.93 -19.88 8.71
CA ARG A 158 5.70 -19.98 9.95
C ARG A 158 6.99 -19.18 9.83
N ALA A 159 7.41 -18.49 10.90
CA ALA A 159 8.64 -17.70 10.92
C ALA A 159 9.88 -18.50 10.46
N LYS A 160 9.98 -19.78 10.85
CA LYS A 160 11.06 -20.69 10.45
C LYS A 160 11.12 -20.94 8.94
N ASP A 161 9.99 -20.87 8.25
CA ASP A 161 9.93 -21.08 6.79
C ASP A 161 10.29 -19.81 6.01
N LEU A 162 10.33 -18.65 6.68
CA LEU A 162 10.71 -17.36 6.09
C LEU A 162 12.21 -17.13 6.13
N VAL A 163 12.89 -17.57 7.21
CA VAL A 163 14.33 -17.41 7.38
C VAL A 163 15.09 -18.14 6.26
N GLY A 164 16.05 -17.45 5.64
CA GLY A 164 16.88 -17.93 4.53
C GLY A 164 16.30 -17.68 3.13
N GLN A 165 15.00 -17.38 3.02
CA GLN A 165 14.36 -17.08 1.75
C GLN A 165 14.77 -15.70 1.23
N ARG A 166 14.80 -15.53 -0.10
CA ARG A 166 15.01 -14.21 -0.72
C ARG A 166 13.73 -13.38 -0.59
N VAL A 167 13.88 -12.09 -0.29
CA VAL A 167 12.74 -11.16 -0.16
C VAL A 167 11.88 -11.12 -1.43
N GLY A 168 12.48 -11.26 -2.61
CA GLY A 168 11.75 -11.34 -3.89
C GLY A 168 10.79 -12.53 -4.03
N GLU A 169 10.95 -13.60 -3.23
CA GLU A 169 10.00 -14.71 -3.18
C GLU A 169 8.78 -14.40 -2.29
N LEU A 170 8.92 -13.45 -1.37
CA LEU A 170 7.85 -12.99 -0.48
C LEU A 170 7.04 -11.86 -1.12
N LEU A 171 7.62 -11.12 -2.05
CA LEU A 171 7.00 -10.02 -2.78
C LEU A 171 6.17 -10.51 -3.97
N ALA A 172 5.19 -9.70 -4.37
CA ALA A 172 4.42 -9.93 -5.58
C ALA A 172 5.29 -9.75 -6.84
N PRO A 173 4.95 -10.39 -7.98
CA PRO A 173 5.70 -10.23 -9.23
C PRO A 173 5.81 -8.78 -9.73
N SER A 174 4.88 -7.90 -9.34
CA SER A 174 4.90 -6.47 -9.66
C SER A 174 6.00 -5.71 -8.93
N GLU A 175 6.47 -6.19 -7.77
CA GLU A 175 7.49 -5.54 -6.93
C GLU A 175 8.92 -5.99 -7.27
N ARG A 176 9.16 -6.46 -8.49
CA ARG A 176 10.46 -7.00 -8.90
C ARG A 176 11.59 -5.96 -8.80
N ALA A 177 11.30 -4.71 -9.12
CA ALA A 177 12.27 -3.62 -8.99
C ALA A 177 12.73 -3.43 -7.53
N LEU A 178 11.81 -3.48 -6.57
CA LEU A 178 12.13 -3.38 -5.14
C LEU A 178 12.91 -4.62 -4.68
N ALA A 179 12.53 -5.81 -5.15
CA ALA A 179 13.26 -7.04 -4.85
C ALA A 179 14.71 -6.97 -5.33
N ASP A 180 14.94 -6.48 -6.55
CA ASP A 180 16.27 -6.34 -7.13
C ASP A 180 17.10 -5.28 -6.38
N GLU A 181 16.48 -4.17 -5.97
CA GLU A 181 17.12 -3.13 -5.15
C GLU A 181 17.59 -3.68 -3.79
N LEU A 182 16.70 -4.37 -3.08
CA LEU A 182 16.97 -4.97 -1.77
C LEU A 182 17.95 -6.15 -1.82
N SER A 183 18.13 -6.77 -2.99
CA SER A 183 19.11 -7.84 -3.24
C SER A 183 20.40 -7.33 -3.89
N SER A 184 20.54 -6.03 -4.13
CA SER A 184 21.75 -5.47 -4.75
C SER A 184 22.87 -5.23 -3.73
N GLU A 185 24.12 -5.27 -4.19
CA GLU A 185 25.30 -4.92 -3.35
C GLU A 185 25.40 -3.40 -3.07
N ARG A 186 24.58 -2.58 -3.74
CA ARG A 186 24.54 -1.14 -3.51
C ARG A 186 23.64 -0.86 -2.31
N VAL A 187 24.07 0.01 -1.40
CA VAL A 187 23.23 0.48 -0.30
C VAL A 187 22.08 1.26 -0.91
N GLY A 188 20.88 0.67 -0.92
CA GLY A 188 19.66 1.39 -1.25
C GLY A 188 19.41 2.53 -0.26
N GLU A 189 18.67 3.54 -0.68
CA GLU A 189 18.25 4.61 0.22
C GLU A 189 17.15 4.12 1.17
N ALA A 190 17.02 4.79 2.32
CA ALA A 190 15.88 4.55 3.18
C ALA A 190 14.60 5.02 2.50
N PHE A 191 13.52 4.25 2.62
CA PHE A 191 12.21 4.61 2.11
C PHE A 191 11.16 4.46 3.21
N VAL A 192 10.13 5.29 3.13
CA VAL A 192 9.09 5.39 4.16
C VAL A 192 7.73 5.33 3.49
N ASN A 193 6.80 4.61 4.12
CA ASN A 193 5.40 4.51 3.77
C ASN A 193 5.16 4.08 2.31
N ARG A 194 5.99 3.16 1.80
CA ARG A 194 5.88 2.63 0.45
C ARG A 194 4.83 1.52 0.41
N ASP A 195 3.80 1.67 -0.41
CA ASP A 195 2.87 0.60 -0.70
C ASP A 195 3.61 -0.57 -1.36
N THR A 196 3.61 -1.73 -0.68
CA THR A 196 4.34 -2.92 -1.12
C THR A 196 3.41 -4.12 -1.11
N PHE A 197 3.41 -4.88 -2.19
CA PHE A 197 2.56 -6.06 -2.34
C PHE A 197 3.33 -7.33 -1.93
N PHE A 198 2.84 -8.02 -0.92
CA PHE A 198 3.34 -9.32 -0.48
C PHE A 198 2.47 -10.45 -1.00
N ARG A 199 3.09 -11.63 -1.14
CA ARG A 199 2.43 -12.87 -1.51
C ARG A 199 2.03 -13.66 -0.26
N THR A 200 0.79 -14.11 -0.21
CA THR A 200 0.30 -14.99 0.85
C THR A 200 0.71 -16.44 0.59
N SER A 201 0.62 -17.29 1.62
CA SER A 201 0.77 -18.75 1.48
C SER A 201 -0.21 -19.39 0.49
N GLU A 202 -1.37 -18.78 0.29
CA GLU A 202 -2.42 -19.22 -0.65
C GLU A 202 -2.20 -18.73 -2.09
N GLY A 203 -1.12 -17.98 -2.35
CA GLY A 203 -0.79 -17.44 -3.69
C GLY A 203 -1.49 -16.12 -4.05
N GLY A 204 -2.32 -15.59 -3.15
CA GLY A 204 -2.89 -14.24 -3.26
C GLY A 204 -1.84 -13.15 -3.00
N THR A 205 -2.19 -11.89 -3.28
CA THR A 205 -1.35 -10.74 -2.94
C THR A 205 -2.13 -9.73 -2.11
N PHE A 206 -1.45 -9.02 -1.21
CA PHE A 206 -2.03 -7.95 -0.41
C PHE A 206 -1.02 -6.81 -0.24
N ALA A 207 -1.54 -5.58 -0.18
CA ALA A 207 -0.74 -4.38 -0.01
C ALA A 207 -0.55 -4.05 1.48
N VAL A 208 0.67 -3.67 1.86
CA VAL A 208 1.01 -3.11 3.17
C VAL A 208 1.97 -1.94 3.01
N ALA A 209 1.91 -1.02 3.96
CA ALA A 209 2.88 0.08 4.04
C ALA A 209 4.21 -0.45 4.58
N VAL A 210 5.30 -0.26 3.84
CA VAL A 210 6.63 -0.70 4.24
C VAL A 210 7.57 0.48 4.40
N ASN A 211 8.30 0.47 5.52
CA ASN A 211 9.47 1.30 5.74
C ASN A 211 10.71 0.41 5.58
N GLY A 212 11.69 0.88 4.81
CA GLY A 212 12.95 0.18 4.59
C GLY A 212 14.13 1.06 4.99
N SER A 213 15.07 0.50 5.73
CA SER A 213 16.32 1.20 6.06
C SER A 213 17.51 0.23 6.05
N PRO A 214 18.68 0.66 5.55
CA PRO A 214 19.89 -0.15 5.66
C PRO A 214 20.36 -0.18 7.12
N HIS A 215 20.78 -1.35 7.62
CA HIS A 215 21.45 -1.46 8.90
C HIS A 215 22.94 -1.73 8.69
N ARG A 216 23.77 -1.14 9.55
CA ARG A 216 25.24 -1.12 9.46
C ARG A 216 25.86 -1.83 10.65
N ASP A 217 27.05 -2.38 10.46
CA ASP A 217 27.87 -2.90 11.55
C ASP A 217 28.53 -1.75 12.34
N ALA A 218 29.29 -2.12 13.38
CA ALA A 218 30.04 -1.16 14.20
C ALA A 218 31.12 -0.39 13.41
N GLY A 219 31.54 -0.88 12.24
CA GLY A 219 32.47 -0.23 11.33
C GLY A 219 31.80 0.73 10.34
N GLY A 220 30.46 0.81 10.34
CA GLY A 220 29.68 1.64 9.42
C GLY A 220 29.41 0.97 8.07
N GLU A 221 29.81 -0.28 7.88
CA GLU A 221 29.56 -1.02 6.65
C GLU A 221 28.13 -1.59 6.65
N PRO A 222 27.38 -1.46 5.55
CA PRO A 222 26.02 -1.97 5.41
C PRO A 222 26.01 -3.49 5.51
N VAL A 223 25.25 -4.06 6.45
CA VAL A 223 25.13 -5.53 6.65
C VAL A 223 23.86 -6.08 5.99
N GLY A 224 22.89 -5.21 5.71
CA GLY A 224 21.68 -5.54 4.96
C GLY A 224 20.58 -4.51 5.22
N PHE A 225 19.32 -4.95 5.18
CA PHE A 225 18.14 -4.09 5.29
C PHE A 225 17.20 -4.51 6.41
N VAL A 226 16.57 -3.53 7.05
CA VAL A 226 15.43 -3.74 7.95
C VAL A 226 14.19 -3.24 7.22
N LEU A 227 13.22 -4.13 7.04
CA LEU A 227 11.89 -3.78 6.56
C LEU A 227 10.91 -3.88 7.72
N VAL A 228 10.12 -2.83 7.90
CA VAL A 228 8.99 -2.80 8.83
C VAL A 228 7.73 -2.67 7.99
N ALA A 229 6.90 -3.71 8.02
CA ALA A 229 5.63 -3.82 7.31
C ALA A 229 4.47 -3.58 8.28
N ARG A 230 3.74 -2.49 8.05
CA ARG A 230 2.56 -2.12 8.84
C ARG A 230 1.29 -2.53 8.11
N ASP A 231 0.46 -3.32 8.78
CA ASP A 231 -0.87 -3.65 8.28
C ASP A 231 -1.81 -2.46 8.52
N ASP A 232 -2.09 -1.72 7.46
CA ASP A 232 -2.97 -0.56 7.45
C ASP A 232 -4.29 -0.83 6.72
N ARG A 233 -4.66 -2.10 6.49
CA ARG A 233 -5.88 -2.47 5.73
C ARG A 233 -7.15 -1.91 6.37
N GLU A 234 -7.31 -2.06 7.69
CA GLU A 234 -8.46 -1.50 8.41
C GLU A 234 -8.50 0.03 8.31
N LEU A 235 -7.34 0.68 8.46
CA LEU A 235 -7.23 2.13 8.35
C LEU A 235 -7.57 2.61 6.93
N ARG A 236 -7.11 1.90 5.90
CA ARG A 236 -7.46 2.17 4.50
C ARG A 236 -8.95 1.97 4.24
N GLN A 237 -9.56 0.93 4.82
CA GLN A 237 -10.99 0.67 4.69
C GLN A 237 -11.83 1.76 5.35
N VAL A 238 -11.48 2.17 6.57
CA VAL A 238 -12.14 3.28 7.28
C VAL A 238 -11.96 4.58 6.51
N ASN A 239 -10.75 4.89 6.03
CA ASN A 239 -10.51 6.08 5.20
C ASN A 239 -11.33 6.04 3.90
N ALA A 240 -11.39 4.91 3.21
CA ALA A 240 -12.20 4.76 2.01
C ALA A 240 -13.69 4.96 2.30
N GLN A 241 -14.18 4.45 3.44
CA GLN A 241 -15.56 4.65 3.89
C GLN A 241 -15.84 6.12 4.23
N LEU A 242 -14.91 6.83 4.87
CA LEU A 242 -15.03 8.28 5.12
C LEU A 242 -15.09 9.07 3.82
N HIS A 243 -14.21 8.77 2.85
CA HIS A 243 -14.24 9.42 1.53
C HIS A 243 -15.55 9.15 0.79
N MET A 244 -16.09 7.94 0.87
CA MET A 244 -17.38 7.60 0.27
C MET A 244 -18.53 8.34 0.95
N SER A 245 -18.52 8.42 2.29
CA SER A 245 -19.53 9.13 3.08
C SER A 245 -19.57 10.63 2.74
N ASP A 246 -18.40 11.28 2.65
CA ASP A 246 -18.31 12.69 2.27
C ASP A 246 -18.81 12.96 0.83
N ARG A 247 -18.50 12.05 -0.11
CA ARG A 247 -19.07 12.12 -1.47
C ARG A 247 -20.58 12.03 -1.47
N LEU A 248 -21.14 11.09 -0.70
CA LEU A 248 -22.59 10.92 -0.57
C LEU A 248 -23.25 12.15 0.07
N ALA A 249 -22.61 12.77 1.07
CA ALA A 249 -23.11 14.00 1.67
C ALA A 249 -23.07 15.19 0.69
N THR A 250 -21.98 15.32 -0.08
CA THR A 250 -21.86 16.33 -1.16
C THR A 250 -22.94 16.11 -2.22
N MET A 251 -23.17 14.86 -2.62
CA MET A 251 -24.23 14.48 -3.55
C MET A 251 -25.62 14.78 -2.97
N GLY A 252 -25.85 14.53 -1.67
CA GLY A 252 -27.10 14.86 -1.00
C GLY A 252 -27.41 16.35 -1.03
N THR A 253 -26.39 17.19 -0.80
CA THR A 253 -26.50 18.66 -0.88
C THR A 253 -26.88 19.11 -2.29
N LEU A 254 -26.29 18.48 -3.31
CA LEU A 254 -26.52 18.82 -4.71
C LEU A 254 -27.71 18.13 -5.35
N ALA A 255 -28.38 17.20 -4.67
CA ALA A 255 -29.42 16.36 -5.26
C ALA A 255 -30.56 17.17 -5.87
N ALA A 256 -31.03 18.20 -5.15
CA ALA A 256 -32.08 19.08 -5.63
C ALA A 256 -31.62 19.93 -6.84
N GLY A 257 -30.40 20.46 -6.80
CA GLY A 257 -29.81 21.25 -7.88
C GLY A 257 -29.60 20.43 -9.16
N VAL A 258 -28.99 19.25 -9.04
CA VAL A 258 -28.77 18.34 -10.18
C VAL A 258 -30.10 17.87 -10.78
N ALA A 259 -31.09 17.53 -9.95
CA ALA A 259 -32.43 17.18 -10.44
C ALA A 259 -33.05 18.34 -11.21
N HIS A 260 -32.95 19.57 -10.71
CA HIS A 260 -33.44 20.76 -11.39
C HIS A 260 -32.70 21.01 -12.72
N GLU A 261 -31.38 20.80 -12.76
CA GLU A 261 -30.57 20.96 -13.96
C GLU A 261 -30.80 19.87 -15.02
N ILE A 262 -31.24 18.68 -14.63
CA ILE A 262 -31.71 17.63 -15.55
C ILE A 262 -33.14 17.93 -16.03
N ASN A 263 -34.02 18.34 -15.13
CA ASN A 263 -35.43 18.60 -15.44
C ASN A 263 -35.61 19.79 -16.39
N ASN A 264 -34.79 20.84 -16.26
CA ASN A 264 -34.86 22.01 -17.15
C ASN A 264 -34.72 21.66 -18.64
N PRO A 265 -33.64 20.99 -19.10
CA PRO A 265 -33.53 20.53 -20.46
C PRO A 265 -34.55 19.49 -20.85
N LEU A 266 -34.93 18.58 -19.96
CA LEU A 266 -36.01 17.63 -20.26
C LEU A 266 -37.34 18.34 -20.54
N ALA A 267 -37.68 19.39 -19.79
CA ALA A 267 -38.93 20.13 -19.96
C ALA A 267 -39.03 20.75 -21.36
N PHE A 268 -37.99 21.44 -21.83
CA PHE A 268 -38.03 22.01 -23.18
C PHE A 268 -37.82 20.96 -24.28
N VAL A 269 -37.13 19.85 -24.01
CA VAL A 269 -37.03 18.70 -24.94
C VAL A 269 -38.42 18.12 -25.18
N SER A 270 -39.16 17.82 -24.12
CA SER A 270 -40.52 17.30 -24.18
C SER A 270 -41.45 18.27 -24.88
N ALA A 271 -41.50 19.54 -24.46
CA ALA A 271 -42.36 20.54 -25.09
C ALA A 271 -42.09 20.73 -26.59
N ASN A 272 -40.82 20.73 -27.00
CA ASN A 272 -40.45 20.82 -28.42
C ASN A 272 -40.81 19.55 -29.20
N ILE A 273 -40.71 18.37 -28.59
CA ILE A 273 -41.12 17.10 -29.21
C ILE A 273 -42.65 17.06 -29.35
N ASP A 274 -43.39 17.45 -28.32
CA ASP A 274 -44.86 17.50 -28.33
C ASP A 274 -45.35 18.47 -29.41
N PHE A 275 -44.77 19.67 -29.50
CA PHE A 275 -45.02 20.62 -30.59
C PHE A 275 -44.78 20.00 -31.98
N VAL A 276 -43.65 19.30 -32.16
CA VAL A 276 -43.33 18.65 -33.44
C VAL A 276 -44.35 17.55 -33.76
N LEU A 277 -44.78 16.76 -32.77
CA LEU A 277 -45.77 15.70 -32.95
C LEU A 277 -47.16 16.27 -33.29
N GLU A 278 -47.60 17.32 -32.61
CA GLU A 278 -48.87 18.02 -32.87
C GLU A 278 -48.91 18.55 -34.30
N GLU A 279 -47.88 19.29 -34.72
CA GLU A 279 -47.78 19.84 -36.07
C GLU A 279 -47.68 18.73 -37.13
N MET A 280 -46.94 17.64 -36.86
CA MET A 280 -46.86 16.51 -37.79
C MET A 280 -48.19 15.76 -37.92
N ASN A 281 -48.99 15.67 -36.85
CA ASN A 281 -50.31 15.03 -36.87
C ASN A 281 -51.37 15.90 -37.56
N ALA A 282 -51.23 17.23 -37.49
CA ALA A 282 -52.12 18.17 -38.17
C ALA A 282 -51.92 18.18 -39.69
N VAL A 283 -50.76 17.73 -40.18
CA VAL A 283 -50.43 17.69 -41.61
C VAL A 283 -51.13 16.52 -42.29
N LYS A 284 -51.96 16.82 -43.30
CA LYS A 284 -52.60 15.80 -44.13
C LYS A 284 -51.59 15.07 -45.01
N ALA A 285 -51.74 13.76 -45.10
CA ALA A 285 -50.89 12.92 -45.94
C ALA A 285 -50.93 13.39 -47.41
N GLY A 286 -49.78 13.74 -47.98
CA GLY A 286 -49.63 14.17 -49.37
C GLY A 286 -49.55 15.68 -49.57
N GLU A 287 -49.80 16.50 -48.55
CA GLU A 287 -49.63 17.95 -48.64
C GLU A 287 -48.19 18.39 -48.29
N PRO A 288 -47.57 19.30 -49.06
CA PRO A 288 -46.25 19.83 -48.75
C PRO A 288 -46.30 20.75 -47.52
N LEU A 289 -45.38 20.52 -46.59
CA LEU A 289 -45.23 21.36 -45.39
C LEU A 289 -44.87 22.81 -45.76
N PRO A 290 -45.53 23.82 -45.16
CA PRO A 290 -45.15 25.22 -45.33
C PRO A 290 -43.68 25.47 -44.95
N PRO A 291 -42.91 26.25 -45.73
CA PRO A 291 -41.49 26.49 -45.43
C PRO A 291 -41.21 27.09 -44.05
N LYS A 292 -42.13 27.92 -43.53
CA LYS A 292 -42.04 28.48 -42.17
C LYS A 292 -42.16 27.39 -41.10
N LEU A 293 -43.15 26.52 -41.24
CA LEU A 293 -43.34 25.38 -40.34
C LEU A 293 -42.13 24.44 -40.36
N VAL A 294 -41.58 24.14 -41.54
CA VAL A 294 -40.34 23.35 -41.65
C VAL A 294 -39.18 24.00 -40.88
N ALA A 295 -39.04 25.33 -40.92
CA ALA A 295 -38.01 26.04 -40.18
C ALA A 295 -38.23 25.97 -38.66
N GLU A 296 -39.46 26.10 -38.19
CA GLU A 296 -39.83 25.98 -36.77
C GLU A 296 -39.62 24.56 -36.24
N LEU A 297 -40.09 23.54 -36.96
CA LEU A 297 -39.86 22.13 -36.61
C LEU A 297 -38.36 21.80 -36.53
N ARG A 298 -37.54 22.34 -37.46
CA ARG A 298 -36.08 22.17 -37.41
C ARG A 298 -35.46 22.86 -36.19
N ARG A 299 -35.92 24.06 -35.82
CA ARG A 299 -35.45 24.76 -34.62
C ARG A 299 -35.81 24.00 -33.36
N ALA A 300 -37.06 23.56 -33.24
CA ALA A 300 -37.54 22.75 -32.12
C ALA A 300 -36.72 21.46 -31.96
N LEU A 301 -36.54 20.69 -33.05
CA LEU A 301 -35.73 19.47 -33.03
C LEU A 301 -34.25 19.73 -32.72
N SER A 302 -33.68 20.85 -33.21
CA SER A 302 -32.30 21.23 -32.90
C SER A 302 -32.14 21.57 -31.41
N ALA A 303 -33.09 22.32 -30.83
CA ALA A 303 -33.12 22.64 -29.42
C ALA A 303 -33.33 21.38 -28.56
N SER A 304 -34.22 20.46 -28.95
CA SER A 304 -34.37 19.16 -28.27
C SER A 304 -33.08 18.34 -28.31
N ARG A 305 -32.36 18.34 -29.44
CA ARG A 305 -31.06 17.66 -29.52
C ARG A 305 -30.05 18.27 -28.55
N GLU A 306 -29.96 19.59 -28.49
CA GLU A 306 -29.08 20.29 -27.55
C GLU A 306 -29.43 19.99 -26.09
N GLY A 307 -30.71 20.01 -25.74
CA GLY A 307 -31.19 19.64 -24.41
C GLY A 307 -30.82 18.21 -24.01
N ALA A 308 -31.04 17.24 -24.92
CA ALA A 308 -30.67 15.85 -24.68
C ALA A 308 -29.14 15.67 -24.51
N LEU A 309 -28.33 16.40 -25.29
CA LEU A 309 -26.87 16.41 -25.14
C LEU A 309 -26.45 16.99 -23.78
N ARG A 310 -27.14 18.03 -23.31
CA ARG A 310 -26.89 18.62 -22.00
C ARG A 310 -27.19 17.64 -20.87
N VAL A 311 -28.36 16.97 -20.90
CA VAL A 311 -28.72 15.93 -19.93
C VAL A 311 -27.67 14.82 -19.91
N ARG A 312 -27.23 14.35 -21.08
CA ARG A 312 -26.17 13.33 -21.18
C ARG A 312 -24.89 13.78 -20.47
N ASN A 313 -24.44 15.01 -20.71
CA ASN A 313 -23.22 15.51 -20.10
C ASN A 313 -23.35 15.61 -18.57
N ILE A 314 -24.48 16.09 -18.06
CA ILE A 314 -24.74 16.15 -16.60
C ILE A 314 -24.68 14.75 -15.97
N ILE A 315 -25.34 13.76 -16.58
CA ILE A 315 -25.33 12.37 -16.07
C ILE A 315 -23.91 11.79 -16.09
N ARG A 316 -23.16 12.04 -17.17
CA ARG A 316 -21.77 11.60 -17.29
C ARG A 316 -20.89 12.24 -16.21
N ASP A 317 -20.99 13.55 -16.01
CA ASP A 317 -20.15 14.26 -15.05
C ASP A 317 -20.49 13.82 -13.59
N LEU A 318 -21.77 13.57 -13.30
CA LEU A 318 -22.22 12.97 -12.03
C LEU A 318 -21.67 11.54 -11.84
N HIS A 319 -21.61 10.75 -12.91
CA HIS A 319 -21.05 9.40 -12.89
C HIS A 319 -19.55 9.40 -12.58
N HIS A 320 -18.79 10.29 -13.22
CA HIS A 320 -17.36 10.47 -12.93
C HIS A 320 -17.12 10.86 -11.47
N PHE A 321 -17.98 11.70 -10.88
CA PHE A 321 -17.90 12.08 -9.46
C PHE A 321 -18.16 10.89 -8.51
N THR A 322 -19.20 10.09 -8.78
CA THR A 322 -19.58 8.96 -7.91
C THR A 322 -18.58 7.79 -7.96
N ARG A 323 -17.91 7.56 -9.10
CA ARG A 323 -16.97 6.43 -9.31
C ARG A 323 -15.50 6.81 -9.31
N GLY A 324 -15.19 8.10 -9.28
CA GLY A 324 -13.84 8.64 -9.44
C GLY A 324 -12.73 8.02 -8.59
N GLY A 325 -13.07 7.42 -7.45
CA GLY A 325 -12.08 6.76 -6.59
C GLY A 325 -11.37 5.55 -7.20
N GLU A 326 -11.99 4.85 -8.15
CA GLU A 326 -11.50 3.55 -8.66
C GLU A 326 -10.79 3.64 -10.02
N ALA A 327 -10.89 4.77 -10.72
CA ALA A 327 -10.22 4.96 -12.01
C ALA A 327 -8.69 5.15 -11.85
N GLY A 328 -7.91 4.75 -12.86
CA GLY A 328 -6.47 5.04 -12.92
C GLY A 328 -6.17 6.54 -13.09
N THR A 329 -4.90 6.92 -13.00
CA THR A 329 -4.45 8.28 -13.32
C THR A 329 -4.35 8.48 -14.85
N SER A 330 -4.60 9.69 -15.32
CA SER A 330 -4.53 10.06 -16.74
C SER A 330 -3.99 11.48 -16.91
N HIS A 331 -3.66 11.87 -18.15
CA HIS A 331 -3.34 13.27 -18.47
C HIS A 331 -4.63 14.08 -18.53
N LEU A 332 -4.70 15.14 -17.73
CA LEU A 332 -5.90 15.95 -17.55
C LEU A 332 -5.67 17.39 -17.97
N ASP A 333 -6.68 17.94 -18.63
CA ASP A 333 -6.85 19.38 -18.85
C ASP A 333 -7.64 19.95 -17.67
N LEU A 334 -6.99 20.81 -16.88
CA LEU A 334 -7.58 21.41 -15.68
C LEU A 334 -8.75 22.34 -15.99
N ASN A 335 -8.71 23.06 -17.13
CA ASN A 335 -9.79 23.97 -17.51
C ASN A 335 -11.05 23.16 -17.87
N ALA A 336 -10.88 22.07 -18.63
CA ALA A 336 -11.99 21.17 -18.95
C ALA A 336 -12.60 20.53 -17.70
N LEU A 337 -11.76 20.13 -16.74
CA LEU A 337 -12.22 19.53 -15.48
C LEU A 337 -12.95 20.53 -14.57
N LEU A 338 -12.50 21.79 -14.53
CA LEU A 338 -13.19 22.87 -13.82
C LEU A 338 -14.56 23.18 -14.42
N GLU A 339 -14.70 23.16 -15.75
CA GLU A 339 -16.01 23.33 -16.39
C GLU A 339 -16.97 22.19 -16.03
N ALA A 340 -16.48 20.94 -15.96
CA ALA A 340 -17.28 19.82 -15.48
C ALA A 340 -17.74 20.01 -14.03
N ALA A 341 -16.85 20.45 -13.14
CA ALA A 341 -17.20 20.77 -11.76
C ALA A 341 -18.27 21.88 -11.69
N LEU A 342 -18.04 22.98 -12.41
CA LEU A 342 -18.95 24.12 -12.45
C LEU A 342 -20.35 23.75 -12.94
N ASN A 343 -20.47 22.87 -13.93
CA ASN A 343 -21.77 22.40 -14.41
C ASN A 343 -22.55 21.66 -13.33
N LEU A 344 -21.89 21.01 -12.37
CA LEU A 344 -22.56 20.28 -11.30
C LEU A 344 -23.00 21.18 -10.13
N VAL A 345 -22.29 22.29 -9.87
CA VAL A 345 -22.57 23.23 -8.77
C VAL A 345 -23.20 24.55 -9.23
N GLN A 346 -23.48 24.71 -10.52
CA GLN A 346 -23.89 25.99 -11.10
C GLN A 346 -25.16 26.53 -10.43
N ASN A 347 -26.16 25.68 -10.21
CA ASN A 347 -27.39 26.12 -9.55
C ASN A 347 -27.14 26.68 -8.14
N GLU A 348 -26.30 26.00 -7.35
CA GLU A 348 -25.93 26.45 -6.01
C GLU A 348 -25.17 27.79 -6.07
N LEU A 349 -24.15 27.89 -6.93
CA LEU A 349 -23.35 29.10 -7.09
C LEU A 349 -24.19 30.33 -7.47
N ARG A 350 -25.17 30.17 -8.36
CA ARG A 350 -26.02 31.27 -8.87
C ARG A 350 -26.85 31.94 -7.78
N HIS A 351 -27.24 31.22 -6.74
CA HIS A 351 -28.00 31.78 -5.63
C HIS A 351 -27.15 32.59 -4.63
N HIS A 352 -25.82 32.40 -4.69
CA HIS A 352 -24.89 32.96 -3.72
C HIS A 352 -23.98 34.05 -4.29
N ALA A 353 -23.55 33.97 -5.56
CA ALA A 353 -22.56 34.90 -6.10
C ALA A 353 -22.55 35.00 -7.63
N ARG A 354 -21.95 36.09 -8.13
CA ARG A 354 -21.55 36.19 -9.54
C ARG A 354 -20.28 35.37 -9.79
N LEU A 355 -20.33 34.49 -10.78
CA LEU A 355 -19.17 33.71 -11.20
C LEU A 355 -18.31 34.46 -12.22
N SER A 356 -17.01 34.54 -11.96
CA SER A 356 -16.00 35.19 -12.80
C SER A 356 -14.88 34.20 -13.14
N LYS A 357 -14.58 34.04 -14.44
CA LYS A 357 -13.62 33.05 -14.95
C LYS A 357 -12.45 33.75 -15.62
N ALA A 358 -11.24 33.54 -15.09
CA ALA A 358 -9.98 34.04 -15.62
C ALA A 358 -9.06 32.86 -15.93
N TYR A 359 -9.40 32.09 -16.95
CA TYR A 359 -8.62 30.91 -17.34
C TYR A 359 -7.35 31.31 -18.10
N GLY A 360 -6.22 30.83 -17.62
CA GLY A 360 -4.96 30.80 -18.35
C GLY A 360 -4.78 29.48 -19.09
N GLU A 361 -3.54 29.20 -19.46
CA GLU A 361 -3.13 27.95 -20.12
C GLU A 361 -2.27 27.12 -19.14
N PRO A 362 -2.88 26.43 -18.15
CA PRO A 362 -2.13 25.54 -17.28
C PRO A 362 -1.59 24.34 -18.07
N PRO A 363 -0.36 23.87 -17.79
CA PRO A 363 0.13 22.61 -18.37
C PRO A 363 -0.75 21.43 -17.92
N ALA A 364 -0.78 20.37 -18.73
CA ALA A 364 -1.50 19.15 -18.40
C ALA A 364 -0.93 18.52 -17.11
N VAL A 365 -1.80 17.93 -16.28
CA VAL A 365 -1.42 17.25 -15.04
C VAL A 365 -1.68 15.75 -15.13
N HIS A 366 -0.92 14.95 -14.41
CA HIS A 366 -1.12 13.50 -14.35
C HIS A 366 -1.78 13.11 -13.03
N ALA A 367 -3.10 12.93 -13.04
CA ALA A 367 -3.86 12.68 -11.82
C ALA A 367 -5.13 11.86 -12.11
N ASN A 368 -5.84 11.47 -11.05
CA ASN A 368 -7.14 10.83 -11.17
C ASN A 368 -8.23 11.90 -11.36
N GLU A 369 -8.96 11.79 -12.47
CA GLU A 369 -9.99 12.75 -12.89
C GLU A 369 -11.05 12.98 -11.82
N GLY A 370 -11.65 11.91 -11.29
CA GLY A 370 -12.76 12.04 -10.35
C GLY A 370 -12.32 12.50 -8.94
N GLN A 371 -11.07 12.20 -8.54
CA GLN A 371 -10.48 12.76 -7.32
C GLN A 371 -10.28 14.28 -7.44
N LEU A 372 -9.74 14.76 -8.57
CA LEU A 372 -9.58 16.20 -8.80
C LEU A 372 -10.92 16.91 -9.01
N LEU A 373 -11.88 16.25 -9.68
CA LEU A 373 -13.26 16.75 -9.77
C LEU A 373 -13.85 16.97 -8.38
N GLN A 374 -13.67 16.01 -7.46
CA GLN A 374 -14.11 16.15 -6.06
C GLN A 374 -13.42 17.31 -5.34
N VAL A 375 -12.12 17.53 -5.55
CA VAL A 375 -11.40 18.68 -4.97
C VAL A 375 -12.08 19.98 -5.41
N PHE A 376 -12.28 20.19 -6.70
CA PHE A 376 -12.87 21.43 -7.20
C PHE A 376 -14.32 21.62 -6.74
N MET A 377 -15.11 20.55 -6.71
CA MET A 377 -16.47 20.59 -6.17
C MET A 377 -16.50 21.04 -4.71
N ASN A 378 -15.65 20.47 -3.86
CA ASN A 378 -15.56 20.82 -2.45
C ASN A 378 -15.17 22.29 -2.25
N LEU A 379 -14.21 22.79 -3.05
CA LEU A 379 -13.78 24.19 -2.97
C LEU A 379 -14.87 25.16 -3.47
N LEU A 380 -15.55 24.86 -4.58
CA LEU A 380 -16.62 25.69 -5.14
C LEU A 380 -17.84 25.76 -4.20
N LEU A 381 -18.21 24.62 -3.60
CA LEU A 381 -19.29 24.59 -2.61
C LEU A 381 -18.94 25.36 -1.35
N ASN A 382 -17.70 25.25 -0.86
CA ASN A 382 -17.26 26.04 0.28
C ASN A 382 -17.26 27.54 -0.02
N ALA A 383 -16.85 27.95 -1.23
CA ALA A 383 -16.92 29.34 -1.68
C ALA A 383 -18.38 29.85 -1.71
N ALA A 384 -19.32 29.05 -2.22
CA ALA A 384 -20.75 29.42 -2.24
C ALA A 384 -21.31 29.55 -0.81
N GLN A 385 -21.05 28.56 0.05
CA GLN A 385 -21.56 28.50 1.41
C GLN A 385 -20.97 29.57 2.34
N ALA A 386 -19.78 30.11 2.02
CA ALA A 386 -19.19 31.23 2.73
C ALA A 386 -19.92 32.56 2.47
N ILE A 387 -20.77 32.62 1.44
CA ILE A 387 -21.49 33.83 1.05
C ILE A 387 -22.95 33.73 1.52
N PRO A 388 -23.46 34.68 2.33
CA PRO A 388 -24.84 34.66 2.78
C PRO A 388 -25.85 34.81 1.62
N LEU A 389 -26.97 34.08 1.71
CA LEU A 389 -28.09 34.20 0.77
C LEU A 389 -28.61 35.64 0.69
N GLY A 390 -28.91 36.11 -0.51
CA GLY A 390 -29.38 37.48 -0.77
C GLY A 390 -28.27 38.50 -1.08
N SER A 391 -27.00 38.09 -1.04
CA SER A 391 -25.85 38.95 -1.40
C SER A 391 -25.28 38.67 -2.81
N ALA A 392 -26.01 37.92 -3.65
CA ALA A 392 -25.49 37.38 -4.91
C ALA A 392 -24.97 38.44 -5.89
N ASP A 393 -25.62 39.62 -5.94
CA ASP A 393 -25.22 40.71 -6.83
C ASP A 393 -24.00 41.50 -6.32
N ALA A 394 -23.70 41.41 -5.01
CA ALA A 394 -22.60 42.11 -4.37
C ALA A 394 -21.36 41.22 -4.15
N SER A 395 -21.51 39.90 -4.32
CA SER A 395 -20.48 38.91 -4.06
C SER A 395 -19.96 38.26 -5.35
N GLU A 396 -18.66 37.96 -5.38
CA GLU A 396 -17.97 37.33 -6.51
C GLU A 396 -17.31 36.02 -6.08
N ILE A 397 -17.46 34.98 -6.92
CA ILE A 397 -16.57 33.81 -6.90
C ILE A 397 -15.73 33.86 -8.17
N ARG A 398 -14.42 34.02 -8.01
CA ARG A 398 -13.45 34.15 -9.09
C ARG A 398 -12.59 32.90 -9.19
N ILE A 399 -12.50 32.36 -10.40
CA ILE A 399 -11.66 31.19 -10.71
C ILE A 399 -10.53 31.62 -11.62
N THR A 400 -9.29 31.35 -11.20
CA THR A 400 -8.09 31.67 -11.98
C THR A 400 -7.26 30.41 -12.20
N THR A 401 -6.78 30.18 -13.42
CA THR A 401 -5.90 29.04 -13.73
C THR A 401 -4.62 29.50 -14.43
N GLY A 402 -3.54 28.75 -14.31
CA GLY A 402 -2.31 29.07 -15.02
C GLY A 402 -1.12 28.17 -14.67
N ALA A 403 0.04 28.52 -15.19
CA ALA A 403 1.29 27.84 -14.88
C ALA A 403 1.86 28.26 -13.52
N ALA A 404 2.43 27.31 -12.80
CA ALA A 404 3.24 27.49 -11.59
C ALA A 404 4.69 27.02 -11.89
N PRO A 405 5.70 27.40 -11.09
CA PRO A 405 7.11 27.14 -11.41
C PRO A 405 7.45 25.68 -11.80
N ASN A 406 6.75 24.71 -11.21
CA ASN A 406 6.93 23.27 -11.50
C ASN A 406 5.61 22.57 -11.88
N GLY A 407 4.63 23.30 -12.42
CA GLY A 407 3.34 22.69 -12.75
C GLY A 407 2.21 23.66 -13.08
N ALA A 408 1.01 23.33 -12.61
CA ALA A 408 -0.21 24.11 -12.85
C ALA A 408 -0.83 24.55 -11.52
N PHE A 409 -1.60 25.63 -11.55
CA PHE A 409 -2.43 26.04 -10.44
C PHE A 409 -3.88 26.31 -10.84
N VAL A 410 -4.76 26.12 -9.86
CA VAL A 410 -6.16 26.56 -9.87
C VAL A 410 -6.42 27.31 -8.59
N GLU A 411 -6.83 28.57 -8.69
CA GLU A 411 -7.25 29.40 -7.56
C GLU A 411 -8.76 29.64 -7.62
N ILE A 412 -9.45 29.40 -6.50
CA ILE A 412 -10.86 29.73 -6.30
C ILE A 412 -10.91 30.76 -5.17
N ARG A 413 -11.37 31.97 -5.48
CA ARG A 413 -11.49 33.08 -4.55
C ARG A 413 -12.94 33.47 -4.37
N ASP A 414 -13.38 33.60 -3.13
CA ASP A 414 -14.70 34.10 -2.74
C ASP A 414 -14.59 35.43 -2.01
N THR A 415 -15.67 36.21 -2.04
CA THR A 415 -15.86 37.43 -1.24
C THR A 415 -16.81 37.19 -0.06
N GLY A 416 -16.79 35.97 0.51
CA GLY A 416 -17.65 35.57 1.61
C GLY A 416 -17.20 36.10 2.97
N THR A 417 -17.64 35.45 4.04
CA THR A 417 -17.34 35.83 5.43
C THR A 417 -15.87 35.69 5.81
N GLY A 418 -15.07 34.93 5.04
CA GLY A 418 -13.68 34.64 5.38
C GLY A 418 -13.52 33.80 6.65
N ILE A 419 -12.27 33.54 7.02
CA ILE A 419 -11.89 32.64 8.12
C ILE A 419 -11.07 33.45 9.13
N SER A 420 -11.28 33.21 10.43
CA SER A 420 -10.52 33.84 11.52
C SER A 420 -9.08 33.29 11.58
N GLU A 421 -8.13 34.06 12.12
CA GLU A 421 -6.74 33.58 12.29
C GLU A 421 -6.65 32.38 13.24
N GLU A 422 -7.57 32.26 14.20
CA GLU A 422 -7.64 31.13 15.14
C GLU A 422 -8.13 29.85 14.48
N ASP A 423 -9.04 29.95 13.51
CA ASP A 423 -9.66 28.81 12.85
C ASP A 423 -8.85 28.34 11.63
N LEU A 424 -8.06 29.23 11.00
CA LEU A 424 -7.29 28.95 9.79
C LEU A 424 -6.42 27.67 9.88
N PRO A 425 -5.71 27.38 10.99
CA PRO A 425 -4.92 26.15 11.11
C PRO A 425 -5.80 24.88 11.19
N ARG A 426 -7.04 25.01 11.66
CA ARG A 426 -7.95 23.92 12.00
C ARG A 426 -8.91 23.54 10.88
N ILE A 427 -9.04 24.37 9.84
CA ILE A 427 -9.98 24.13 8.72
C ILE A 427 -9.71 22.83 7.96
N PHE A 428 -8.52 22.25 8.11
CA PHE A 428 -8.15 20.96 7.51
C PHE A 428 -8.20 19.78 8.49
N ASP A 429 -8.63 20.01 9.74
CA ASP A 429 -8.90 18.95 10.71
C ASP A 429 -10.18 18.20 10.33
N LEU A 430 -10.18 16.89 10.56
CA LEU A 430 -11.36 16.05 10.33
C LEU A 430 -12.52 16.49 11.23
N PHE A 431 -13.72 16.61 10.67
CA PHE A 431 -14.97 16.97 11.35
C PHE A 431 -15.01 18.38 11.94
N TYR A 432 -13.98 19.20 11.71
CA TYR A 432 -13.99 20.58 12.12
C TYR A 432 -14.83 21.41 11.15
N THR A 433 -15.77 22.19 11.69
CA THR A 433 -16.62 23.09 10.93
C THR A 433 -17.07 24.25 11.82
N THR A 434 -17.14 25.44 11.25
CA THR A 434 -17.72 26.64 11.89
C THR A 434 -19.21 26.81 11.59
N LYS A 435 -19.78 25.91 10.78
CA LYS A 435 -21.20 25.92 10.34
C LYS A 435 -22.12 25.29 11.39
N ALA A 436 -23.42 25.60 11.32
CA ALA A 436 -24.40 25.04 12.24
C ALA A 436 -24.48 23.49 12.14
N ILE A 437 -24.97 22.86 13.22
CA ILE A 437 -25.10 21.39 13.30
C ILE A 437 -26.00 20.91 12.15
N GLY A 438 -25.43 20.15 11.22
CA GLY A 438 -26.12 19.60 10.05
C GLY A 438 -25.87 20.33 8.72
N GLU A 439 -25.24 21.52 8.71
CA GLU A 439 -24.98 22.32 7.50
C GLU A 439 -23.59 22.10 6.89
N GLY A 440 -22.72 21.34 7.56
CA GLY A 440 -21.39 21.02 7.06
C GLY A 440 -20.87 19.74 7.67
N THR A 441 -20.34 18.84 6.83
CA THR A 441 -19.72 17.58 7.27
C THR A 441 -18.40 17.80 8.00
N GLY A 442 -17.76 18.96 7.82
CA GLY A 442 -16.39 19.21 8.27
C GLY A 442 -15.34 18.30 7.62
N MET A 443 -15.70 17.60 6.53
CA MET A 443 -14.84 16.62 5.87
C MET A 443 -14.31 17.10 4.52
N GLY A 444 -15.02 18.01 3.84
CA GLY A 444 -14.70 18.40 2.46
C GLY A 444 -13.29 18.98 2.26
N LEU A 445 -12.83 19.90 3.11
CA LEU A 445 -11.49 20.52 3.00
C LEU A 445 -10.36 19.56 3.39
N SER A 446 -10.55 18.76 4.43
CA SER A 446 -9.55 17.77 4.86
C SER A 446 -9.36 16.67 3.80
N ILE A 447 -10.44 16.27 3.12
CA ILE A 447 -10.39 15.35 1.97
C ILE A 447 -9.76 16.03 0.76
N ALA A 448 -10.12 17.26 0.44
CA ALA A 448 -9.53 18.00 -0.68
C ALA A 448 -8.01 18.09 -0.53
N ARG A 449 -7.51 18.43 0.66
CA ARG A 449 -6.06 18.46 0.96
C ARG A 449 -5.39 17.12 0.68
N ARG A 450 -5.93 16.01 1.22
CA ARG A 450 -5.35 14.67 1.01
C ARG A 450 -5.36 14.23 -0.45
N LEU A 451 -6.42 14.55 -1.20
CA LEU A 451 -6.52 14.19 -2.62
C LEU A 451 -5.49 14.97 -3.46
N VAL A 452 -5.27 16.25 -3.13
CA VAL A 452 -4.23 17.07 -3.77
C VAL A 452 -2.83 16.55 -3.42
N GLU A 453 -2.57 16.21 -2.15
CA GLU A 453 -1.31 15.60 -1.70
C GLU A 453 -1.05 14.26 -2.39
N LYS A 454 -2.08 13.41 -2.54
CA LYS A 454 -2.01 12.14 -3.26
C LYS A 454 -1.67 12.33 -4.75
N ALA A 455 -2.07 13.45 -5.35
CA ALA A 455 -1.70 13.84 -6.70
C ALA A 455 -0.30 14.49 -6.79
N GLY A 456 0.48 14.52 -5.69
CA GLY A 456 1.79 15.14 -5.63
C GLY A 456 1.75 16.67 -5.57
N GLY A 457 0.59 17.25 -5.30
CA GLY A 457 0.37 18.69 -5.21
C GLY A 457 0.30 19.21 -3.78
N ARG A 458 -0.07 20.48 -3.66
CA ARG A 458 -0.40 21.14 -2.38
C ARG A 458 -1.61 22.05 -2.50
N LEU A 459 -2.34 22.21 -1.41
CA LEU A 459 -3.48 23.12 -1.28
C LEU A 459 -3.09 24.28 -0.36
N GLU A 460 -3.01 25.48 -0.92
CA GLU A 460 -2.71 26.73 -0.21
C GLU A 460 -4.01 27.47 0.11
N VAL A 461 -4.04 28.20 1.22
CA VAL A 461 -5.19 29.00 1.64
C VAL A 461 -4.72 30.37 2.11
N GLU A 462 -5.41 31.41 1.63
CA GLU A 462 -5.32 32.77 2.16
C GLU A 462 -6.73 33.22 2.52
N SER A 463 -6.96 33.66 3.73
CA SER A 463 -8.30 34.12 4.14
C SER A 463 -8.18 35.22 5.18
N LYS A 464 -9.14 36.15 5.14
CA LYS A 464 -9.29 37.20 6.15
C LYS A 464 -10.76 37.35 6.50
N LEU A 465 -11.05 37.32 7.79
CA LEU A 465 -12.40 37.49 8.32
C LEU A 465 -13.01 38.81 7.80
N GLY A 466 -14.22 38.71 7.24
CA GLY A 466 -15.00 39.78 6.63
C GLY A 466 -14.58 40.18 5.20
N VAL A 467 -13.56 39.54 4.61
CA VAL A 467 -13.09 39.84 3.24
C VAL A 467 -13.36 38.67 2.29
N GLY A 468 -13.17 37.44 2.74
CA GLY A 468 -13.34 36.22 1.94
C GLY A 468 -12.10 35.33 2.00
N SER A 469 -12.13 34.25 1.21
CA SER A 469 -11.05 33.26 1.16
C SER A 469 -10.57 33.02 -0.26
N ALA A 470 -9.32 32.56 -0.39
CA ALA A 470 -8.71 32.11 -1.63
C ALA A 470 -8.03 30.77 -1.38
N PHE A 471 -8.52 29.74 -2.07
CA PHE A 471 -7.93 28.41 -2.06
C PHE A 471 -7.20 28.17 -3.37
N ARG A 472 -5.93 27.80 -3.29
CA ARG A 472 -5.07 27.57 -4.45
C ARG A 472 -4.54 26.14 -4.46
N VAL A 473 -4.97 25.36 -5.43
CA VAL A 473 -4.49 24.02 -5.72
C VAL A 473 -3.28 24.13 -6.64
N VAL A 474 -2.13 23.61 -6.24
CA VAL A 474 -0.91 23.56 -7.07
C VAL A 474 -0.54 22.10 -7.33
N LEU A 475 -0.45 21.72 -8.60
CA LEU A 475 -0.20 20.35 -9.05
C LEU A 475 1.06 20.29 -9.93
N PRO A 476 1.84 19.21 -9.87
CA PRO A 476 2.99 19.03 -10.74
C PRO A 476 2.55 18.86 -12.21
N ALA A 477 3.34 19.37 -13.15
CA ALA A 477 3.12 19.11 -14.57
C ALA A 477 3.26 17.61 -14.85
N ALA A 478 2.43 17.09 -15.74
CA ALA A 478 2.61 15.75 -16.25
C ALA A 478 3.97 15.66 -16.99
N PRO A 479 4.69 14.53 -16.88
CA PRO A 479 5.89 14.32 -17.68
C PRO A 479 5.57 14.53 -19.16
N GLU A 480 6.41 15.31 -19.85
CA GLU A 480 6.26 15.56 -21.28
C GLU A 480 6.26 14.22 -22.02
N GLN A 481 5.13 13.88 -22.67
CA GLN A 481 5.16 12.80 -23.65
C GLN A 481 5.88 13.32 -24.89
N THR A 482 7.16 12.98 -25.04
CA THR A 482 7.81 13.01 -26.33
C THR A 482 7.02 12.14 -27.30
N GLY A 483 6.27 12.78 -28.19
CA GLY A 483 5.79 12.19 -29.44
C GLY A 483 4.61 11.23 -29.32
N ALA A 484 3.41 11.77 -29.14
CA ALA A 484 2.21 11.13 -29.68
C ALA A 484 1.45 12.15 -30.54
N THR A 485 2.08 12.55 -31.65
CA THR A 485 1.37 13.12 -32.79
C THR A 485 0.26 12.15 -33.18
N ARG A 486 -0.97 12.50 -32.81
CA ARG A 486 -2.19 11.88 -33.30
C ARG A 486 -2.07 11.77 -34.82
N PRO A 487 -2.11 10.59 -35.45
CA PRO A 487 -2.00 10.52 -36.89
C PRO A 487 -3.24 11.20 -37.47
N ALA A 488 -3.02 12.38 -38.06
CA ALA A 488 -3.96 13.01 -38.96
C ALA A 488 -4.15 12.06 -40.14
N SER A 489 -5.18 11.21 -40.07
CA SER A 489 -5.51 10.30 -41.17
C SER A 489 -6.07 11.12 -42.33
N ALA A 490 -5.22 11.31 -43.34
CA ALA A 490 -5.61 11.88 -44.61
C ALA A 490 -6.65 10.95 -45.27
N LYS A 491 -7.89 11.43 -45.35
CA LYS A 491 -9.02 10.74 -45.99
C LYS A 491 -8.77 10.61 -47.51
N LYS A 492 -8.33 9.45 -47.96
CA LYS A 492 -8.67 8.98 -49.32
C LYS A 492 -10.12 8.49 -49.28
N ARG A 493 -11.03 9.19 -49.97
CA ARG A 493 -12.41 8.78 -50.18
C ARG A 493 -12.43 7.45 -50.96
N ARG A 494 -12.48 6.32 -50.27
CA ARG A 494 -12.91 5.02 -50.83
C ARG A 494 -14.43 4.90 -50.65
N SER A 495 -15.11 4.43 -51.68
CA SER A 495 -16.55 4.19 -51.69
C SER A 495 -16.94 3.28 -50.51
N VAL A 496 -17.82 3.77 -49.63
CA VAL A 496 -18.28 3.02 -48.45
C VAL A 496 -19.12 1.84 -48.91
N ARG A 497 -18.63 0.61 -48.72
CA ARG A 497 -19.40 -0.61 -48.96
C ARG A 497 -20.52 -0.71 -47.91
N ARG A 498 -21.73 -1.08 -48.34
CA ARG A 498 -22.88 -1.31 -47.47
C ARG A 498 -22.62 -2.54 -46.57
N LEU A 499 -22.39 -2.31 -45.28
CA LEU A 499 -22.21 -3.38 -44.27
C LEU A 499 -23.54 -3.97 -43.79
N ARG A 500 -23.52 -5.23 -43.35
CA ARG A 500 -24.59 -5.88 -42.58
C ARG A 500 -24.33 -5.75 -41.09
N VAL A 501 -25.14 -4.96 -40.38
CA VAL A 501 -25.04 -4.69 -38.95
C VAL A 501 -26.15 -5.43 -38.20
N LEU A 502 -25.79 -6.21 -37.19
CA LEU A 502 -26.75 -6.76 -36.23
C LEU A 502 -26.74 -5.88 -34.98
N VAL A 503 -27.89 -5.45 -34.51
CA VAL A 503 -28.08 -4.77 -33.22
C VAL A 503 -28.76 -5.75 -32.29
N VAL A 504 -28.21 -5.94 -31.09
CA VAL A 504 -28.73 -6.83 -30.06
C VAL A 504 -28.97 -5.98 -28.83
N ASP A 505 -30.25 -5.80 -28.49
CA ASP A 505 -30.69 -4.92 -27.41
C ASP A 505 -32.10 -5.38 -27.00
N ASP A 506 -32.35 -5.56 -25.70
CA ASP A 506 -33.68 -5.90 -25.19
C ASP A 506 -34.66 -4.71 -25.26
N GLU A 507 -34.12 -3.49 -25.35
CA GLU A 507 -34.91 -2.29 -25.59
C GLU A 507 -35.09 -2.07 -27.11
N LEU A 508 -36.25 -2.51 -27.63
CA LEU A 508 -36.56 -2.47 -29.07
C LEU A 508 -36.46 -1.06 -29.68
N GLU A 509 -36.72 -0.01 -28.90
CA GLU A 509 -36.62 1.39 -29.35
C GLU A 509 -35.17 1.83 -29.63
N VAL A 510 -34.20 1.33 -28.85
CA VAL A 510 -32.77 1.56 -29.11
C VAL A 510 -32.39 0.93 -30.44
N GLY A 511 -32.82 -0.32 -30.67
CA GLY A 511 -32.64 -1.02 -31.94
C GLY A 511 -33.29 -0.29 -33.12
N ALA A 512 -34.52 0.21 -32.95
CA ALA A 512 -35.23 0.98 -33.96
C ALA A 512 -34.53 2.31 -34.29
N SER A 513 -33.98 3.00 -33.28
CA SER A 513 -33.19 4.22 -33.42
C SER A 513 -31.91 3.98 -34.22
N VAL A 514 -31.14 2.94 -33.85
CA VAL A 514 -29.92 2.54 -34.59
C VAL A 514 -30.25 2.21 -36.05
N ARG A 515 -31.33 1.46 -36.30
CA ARG A 515 -31.81 1.15 -37.66
C ARG A 515 -32.18 2.41 -38.44
N ARG A 516 -32.81 3.40 -37.81
CA ARG A 516 -33.15 4.69 -38.44
C ARG A 516 -31.89 5.48 -38.83
N VAL A 517 -30.87 5.48 -37.97
CA VAL A 517 -29.60 6.19 -38.20
C VAL A 517 -28.74 5.55 -39.29
N LEU A 518 -28.61 4.22 -39.27
CA LEU A 518 -27.68 3.47 -40.12
C LEU A 518 -28.35 2.86 -41.37
N GLY A 519 -29.65 2.59 -41.35
CA GLY A 519 -30.36 1.84 -42.41
C GLY A 519 -30.38 2.51 -43.79
N ARG A 520 -30.15 3.83 -43.86
CA ARG A 520 -29.99 4.57 -45.13
C ARG A 520 -28.69 4.23 -45.86
N THR A 521 -27.68 3.74 -45.14
CA THR A 521 -26.32 3.50 -45.67
C THR A 521 -25.83 2.07 -45.47
N HIS A 522 -26.49 1.29 -44.60
CA HIS A 522 -26.14 -0.06 -44.20
C HIS A 522 -27.38 -0.97 -44.21
N SER A 523 -27.21 -2.29 -44.11
CA SER A 523 -28.30 -3.22 -43.83
C SER A 523 -28.30 -3.50 -42.34
N VAL A 524 -29.37 -3.18 -41.63
CA VAL A 524 -29.42 -3.23 -40.16
C VAL A 524 -30.54 -4.17 -39.73
N HIS A 525 -30.20 -5.20 -38.96
CA HIS A 525 -31.16 -6.10 -38.32
C HIS A 525 -31.12 -5.90 -36.81
N VAL A 526 -32.27 -6.02 -36.15
CA VAL A 526 -32.43 -5.77 -34.70
C VAL A 526 -32.94 -7.04 -34.04
N ALA A 527 -32.23 -7.52 -33.03
CA ALA A 527 -32.57 -8.64 -32.16
C ALA A 527 -32.88 -8.15 -30.75
N GLY A 528 -34.00 -8.61 -30.18
CA GLY A 528 -34.47 -8.28 -28.84
C GLY A 528 -33.70 -8.96 -27.69
N GLY A 529 -32.59 -9.64 -28.00
CA GLY A 529 -31.83 -10.41 -27.03
C GLY A 529 -30.91 -11.45 -27.67
N ALA A 530 -30.10 -12.12 -26.84
CA ALA A 530 -29.05 -13.02 -27.30
C ALA A 530 -29.57 -14.24 -28.06
N ALA A 531 -30.71 -14.82 -27.66
CA ALA A 531 -31.29 -15.99 -28.32
C ALA A 531 -31.66 -15.70 -29.79
N GLU A 532 -32.35 -14.59 -30.03
CA GLU A 532 -32.70 -14.16 -31.40
C GLU A 532 -31.45 -13.77 -32.20
N ALA A 533 -30.44 -13.17 -31.55
CA ALA A 533 -29.17 -12.85 -32.18
C ALA A 533 -28.46 -14.12 -32.69
N ILE A 534 -28.38 -15.18 -31.88
CA ILE A 534 -27.75 -16.46 -32.25
C ILE A 534 -28.44 -17.05 -33.48
N VAL A 535 -29.77 -17.17 -33.46
CA VAL A 535 -30.55 -17.69 -34.60
C VAL A 535 -30.27 -16.91 -35.88
N ARG A 536 -30.12 -15.58 -35.79
CA ARG A 536 -29.81 -14.75 -36.96
C ARG A 536 -28.37 -14.89 -37.41
N LEU A 537 -27.42 -15.00 -36.49
CA LEU A 537 -26.01 -15.23 -36.79
C LEU A 537 -25.79 -16.60 -37.45
N ASP A 538 -26.63 -17.60 -37.15
CA ASP A 538 -26.62 -18.92 -37.80
C ASP A 538 -27.16 -18.90 -39.22
N LYS A 539 -28.15 -18.05 -39.49
CA LYS A 539 -28.77 -17.90 -40.82
C LYS A 539 -27.98 -17.01 -41.77
N GLY A 540 -26.99 -16.25 -41.32
CA GLY A 540 -26.19 -15.42 -42.22
C GLY A 540 -25.04 -14.65 -41.57
N GLY A 541 -24.10 -14.20 -42.41
CA GLY A 541 -22.93 -13.42 -41.96
C GLY A 541 -23.25 -11.94 -41.72
N TYR A 542 -22.71 -11.43 -40.61
CA TYR A 542 -22.74 -10.01 -40.24
C TYR A 542 -21.34 -9.42 -40.23
N ASP A 543 -21.25 -8.17 -40.64
CA ASP A 543 -20.00 -7.42 -40.69
C ASP A 543 -19.68 -6.76 -39.33
N LEU A 544 -20.71 -6.44 -38.56
CA LEU A 544 -20.64 -5.76 -37.27
C LEU A 544 -21.80 -6.22 -36.38
N VAL A 545 -21.52 -6.46 -35.11
CA VAL A 545 -22.54 -6.73 -34.09
C VAL A 545 -22.46 -5.63 -33.03
N LEU A 546 -23.48 -4.80 -32.93
CA LEU A 546 -23.68 -3.87 -31.82
C LEU A 546 -24.50 -4.61 -30.76
N CYS A 547 -23.99 -4.75 -29.55
CA CYS A 547 -24.65 -5.57 -28.52
C CYS A 547 -24.66 -4.87 -27.19
N ASP A 548 -25.83 -4.78 -26.55
CA ASP A 548 -25.89 -4.38 -25.14
C ASP A 548 -25.10 -5.37 -24.27
N LEU A 549 -24.38 -4.82 -23.31
CA LEU A 549 -23.59 -5.60 -22.36
C LEU A 549 -24.49 -6.31 -21.34
N LEU A 550 -25.59 -5.66 -20.92
CA LEU A 550 -26.51 -6.17 -19.92
C LEU A 550 -27.87 -6.39 -20.56
N MET A 551 -28.26 -7.65 -20.71
CA MET A 551 -29.56 -8.06 -21.25
C MET A 551 -30.12 -9.20 -20.39
N PRO A 552 -31.45 -9.36 -20.28
CA PRO A 552 -32.09 -10.48 -19.60
C PRO A 552 -31.68 -11.84 -20.18
N GLU A 553 -31.77 -12.89 -19.37
CA GLU A 553 -31.48 -14.30 -19.68
C GLU A 553 -30.01 -14.61 -20.03
N MET A 554 -29.43 -13.88 -20.99
CA MET A 554 -28.04 -14.02 -21.42
C MET A 554 -27.46 -12.66 -21.74
N THR A 555 -26.37 -12.32 -21.03
CA THR A 555 -25.67 -11.05 -21.15
C THR A 555 -24.87 -10.96 -22.45
N GLY A 556 -24.52 -9.73 -22.84
CA GLY A 556 -23.61 -9.52 -23.98
C GLY A 556 -22.23 -10.15 -23.77
N MET A 557 -21.79 -10.29 -22.52
CA MET A 557 -20.54 -10.98 -22.15
C MET A 557 -20.60 -12.47 -22.46
N GLU A 558 -21.68 -13.14 -22.04
CA GLU A 558 -21.91 -14.56 -22.29
C GLU A 558 -22.15 -14.85 -23.77
N LEU A 559 -22.86 -13.95 -24.47
CA LEU A 559 -23.01 -14.03 -25.92
C LEU A 559 -21.64 -13.92 -26.62
N HIS A 560 -20.77 -13.00 -26.19
CA HIS A 560 -19.43 -12.87 -26.75
C HIS A 560 -18.57 -14.11 -26.50
N GLU A 561 -18.57 -14.68 -25.29
CA GLU A 561 -17.83 -15.91 -24.98
C GLU A 561 -18.29 -17.08 -25.85
N ARG A 562 -19.61 -17.26 -26.00
CA ARG A 562 -20.19 -18.29 -26.87
C ARG A 562 -19.85 -18.08 -28.34
N LEU A 563 -19.84 -16.82 -28.81
CA LEU A 563 -19.41 -16.49 -30.16
C LEU A 563 -17.91 -16.69 -30.35
N ARG A 564 -17.08 -16.50 -29.32
CA ARG A 564 -15.64 -16.77 -29.40
C ARG A 564 -15.37 -18.26 -29.65
N GLU A 565 -16.18 -19.15 -29.08
CA GLU A 565 -16.08 -20.60 -29.30
C GLU A 565 -16.62 -21.04 -30.65
N THR A 566 -17.78 -20.48 -31.06
CA THR A 566 -18.51 -20.96 -32.25
C THR A 566 -18.20 -20.18 -33.53
N LYS A 567 -17.93 -18.88 -33.43
CA LYS A 567 -17.69 -17.93 -34.54
C LYS A 567 -16.69 -16.81 -34.14
N PRO A 568 -15.40 -17.12 -33.93
CA PRO A 568 -14.40 -16.16 -33.45
C PRO A 568 -14.37 -14.85 -34.23
N ASN A 569 -14.48 -14.94 -35.57
CA ASN A 569 -14.50 -13.79 -36.47
C ASN A 569 -15.65 -12.82 -36.18
N VAL A 570 -16.81 -13.29 -35.69
CA VAL A 570 -17.96 -12.44 -35.33
C VAL A 570 -17.76 -11.84 -33.94
N ALA A 571 -17.20 -12.60 -33.01
CA ALA A 571 -16.88 -12.12 -31.67
C ALA A 571 -15.90 -10.93 -31.71
N GLU A 572 -14.86 -10.99 -32.55
CA GLU A 572 -13.93 -9.86 -32.76
C GLU A 572 -14.59 -8.60 -33.34
N ARG A 573 -15.70 -8.77 -34.06
CA ARG A 573 -16.47 -7.69 -34.71
C ARG A 573 -17.59 -7.16 -33.83
N MET A 574 -17.68 -7.62 -32.60
CA MET A 574 -18.67 -7.19 -31.65
C MET A 574 -18.23 -5.86 -31.01
N VAL A 575 -19.17 -4.92 -30.93
CA VAL A 575 -19.02 -3.65 -30.22
C VAL A 575 -20.03 -3.63 -29.10
N PHE A 576 -19.55 -3.41 -27.87
CA PHE A 576 -20.39 -3.37 -26.70
C PHE A 576 -21.03 -1.99 -26.56
N MET A 577 -22.36 -1.96 -26.50
CA MET A 577 -23.12 -0.81 -26.05
C MET A 577 -23.22 -0.92 -24.53
N THR A 578 -22.72 0.07 -23.81
CA THR A 578 -22.69 0.03 -22.34
C THR A 578 -23.46 1.22 -21.80
N ALA A 579 -24.23 1.04 -20.74
CA ALA A 579 -24.82 2.16 -19.99
C ALA A 579 -23.83 2.75 -18.95
N GLY A 580 -22.53 2.45 -19.08
CA GLY A 580 -21.48 2.75 -18.08
C GLY A 580 -21.26 1.59 -17.10
N ALA A 581 -20.40 0.61 -17.44
CA ALA A 581 -20.15 -0.66 -16.72
C ALA A 581 -20.35 -0.61 -15.18
N PHE A 582 -21.55 -1.02 -14.72
CA PHE A 582 -21.99 -0.90 -13.31
C PHE A 582 -21.49 -2.03 -12.41
N SER A 583 -21.15 -3.19 -12.96
CA SER A 583 -20.72 -4.35 -12.18
C SER A 583 -19.23 -4.61 -12.33
N ALA A 584 -18.59 -5.06 -11.25
CA ALA A 584 -17.19 -5.48 -11.26
C ALA A 584 -16.92 -6.55 -12.33
N LYS A 585 -17.88 -7.46 -12.55
CA LYS A 585 -17.85 -8.47 -13.62
C LYS A 585 -17.75 -7.84 -15.01
N ALA A 586 -18.57 -6.82 -15.29
CA ALA A 586 -18.57 -6.11 -16.57
C ALA A 586 -17.27 -5.34 -16.82
N GLN A 587 -16.74 -4.65 -15.80
CA GLN A 587 -15.46 -3.92 -15.91
C GLN A 587 -14.29 -4.88 -16.15
N GLN A 588 -14.22 -5.97 -15.38
CA GLN A 588 -13.17 -6.97 -15.52
C GLN A 588 -13.23 -7.65 -16.91
N PHE A 589 -14.43 -7.99 -17.38
CA PHE A 589 -14.61 -8.56 -18.72
C PHE A 589 -14.14 -7.59 -19.80
N LEU A 590 -14.62 -6.35 -19.76
CA LEU A 590 -14.26 -5.32 -20.72
C LEU A 590 -12.74 -5.08 -20.74
N GLY A 591 -12.07 -5.04 -19.57
CA GLY A 591 -10.61 -4.91 -19.48
C GLY A 591 -9.82 -6.07 -20.11
N LYS A 592 -10.42 -7.26 -20.26
CA LYS A 592 -9.78 -8.44 -20.85
C LYS A 592 -9.96 -8.53 -22.37
N VAL A 593 -10.98 -7.90 -22.94
CA VAL A 593 -11.33 -8.03 -24.36
C VAL A 593 -10.92 -6.79 -25.17
N PRO A 594 -10.35 -6.94 -26.37
CA PRO A 594 -9.92 -5.82 -27.22
C PRO A 594 -11.09 -5.14 -27.96
N ASN A 595 -12.30 -5.64 -27.78
CA ASN A 595 -13.51 -5.16 -28.45
C ASN A 595 -13.78 -3.68 -28.17
N ARG A 596 -14.29 -3.00 -29.20
CA ARG A 596 -14.69 -1.59 -29.12
C ARG A 596 -15.95 -1.44 -28.27
N ARG A 597 -16.19 -0.21 -27.82
CA ARG A 597 -17.29 0.12 -26.92
C ARG A 597 -17.94 1.44 -27.35
N VAL A 598 -19.24 1.56 -27.11
CA VAL A 598 -19.99 2.80 -27.24
C VAL A 598 -20.85 2.98 -26.01
N GLU A 599 -20.81 4.16 -25.40
CA GLU A 599 -21.56 4.45 -24.19
C GLU A 599 -22.95 5.00 -24.53
N LYS A 600 -23.98 4.45 -23.91
CA LYS A 600 -25.36 4.93 -23.95
C LYS A 600 -25.49 6.09 -22.94
N PRO A 601 -26.13 7.22 -23.30
CA PRO A 601 -26.77 7.50 -24.59
C PRO A 601 -25.79 8.01 -25.66
N PHE A 602 -25.85 7.45 -26.88
CA PHE A 602 -25.01 7.84 -28.02
C PHE A 602 -25.80 8.62 -29.09
N ASP A 603 -25.09 9.44 -29.88
CA ASP A 603 -25.68 10.18 -31.00
C ASP A 603 -25.39 9.54 -32.37
N ALA A 604 -26.10 10.03 -33.38
CA ALA A 604 -26.00 9.52 -34.75
C ALA A 604 -24.60 9.72 -35.37
N GLU A 605 -23.84 10.73 -34.94
CA GLU A 605 -22.52 11.01 -35.48
C GLU A 605 -21.49 10.02 -34.94
N THR A 606 -21.50 9.79 -33.64
CA THR A 606 -20.71 8.78 -32.93
C THR A 606 -20.93 7.40 -33.54
N LEU A 607 -22.19 7.02 -33.74
CA LEU A 607 -22.53 5.72 -34.31
C LEU A 607 -22.06 5.57 -35.76
N ARG A 608 -22.19 6.63 -36.58
CA ARG A 608 -21.70 6.61 -37.97
C ARG A 608 -20.18 6.60 -38.05
N ALA A 609 -19.50 7.30 -37.15
CA ALA A 609 -18.04 7.31 -37.06
C ALA A 609 -17.52 5.90 -36.71
N LEU A 610 -18.11 5.28 -35.68
CA LEU A 610 -17.80 3.90 -35.28
C LEU A 610 -17.94 2.92 -36.45
N VAL A 611 -19.07 2.95 -37.17
CA VAL A 611 -19.29 2.05 -38.32
C VAL A 611 -18.31 2.33 -39.45
N LYS A 612 -17.97 3.60 -39.72
CA LYS A 612 -16.97 3.97 -40.73
C LYS A 612 -15.57 3.48 -40.37
N GLU A 613 -15.18 3.60 -39.11
CA GLU A 613 -13.88 3.10 -38.67
C GLU A 613 -13.79 1.58 -38.81
N VAL A 614 -14.83 0.86 -38.40
CA VAL A 614 -14.93 -0.60 -38.59
C VAL A 614 -14.90 -0.97 -40.08
N ALA A 615 -15.54 -0.15 -40.94
CA ALA A 615 -15.49 -0.34 -42.39
C ALA A 615 -14.11 -0.07 -43.00
N SER A 616 -13.30 0.80 -42.38
CA SER A 616 -11.98 1.24 -42.88
C SER A 616 -10.80 0.41 -42.35
N ALA A 617 -10.99 -0.32 -41.25
CA ALA A 617 -10.02 -1.29 -40.71
C ALA A 617 -9.97 -2.60 -41.52
N ARG A 618 -10.63 -2.62 -42.69
CA ARG A 618 -10.69 -3.70 -43.67
C ARG A 618 -10.36 -3.12 -45.04
#